data_AF-A0A3Q3F6R9-F1
#
_entry.id   AF-A0A3Q3F6R9-F1
#
_cell.length_a   1.000
_cell.length_b   1.000
_cell.length_c   1.000
_cell.angle_alpha   90.00
_cell.angle_beta   90.00
_cell.angle_gamma   90.00
#
_symmetry.space_group_name_H-M   'P 1'
#
loop_
_entity.id
_entity.type
_entity.pdbx_description
1 polymer ?
#
loop_
_entity_poly.entity_id
_entity_poly.type
_entity_poly.pdbx_seq_one_letter_code
_entity_poly.pdbx_strand_id
1 'polypeptide(L)'
;VNGILHRPTNWLRQCRASANISITALEVLPGGGWDNLRNMDMGRVMNLSYFECQTTEDGLYLIPDEVFVIPHKETGVETNSEIISSWLEQKSSTSNSINADVSFLKMLNGKFSVENQRMKTHQVKDSSTTARVQVRNLIYTVKAYPDFTLDTRFAQQAKAIADAIENNQTRNADYLSEKMVLDYGTHVITSVDARATLHRQEISVQYSVLSYPKQWRHTFLSWHHSVWVSPAIDRYYKVNTRPGCVDINSKNFNFQANIDDSSCEGPATNLSFGGVYQECVQMSSDAGPLCDALAQKNLETGEFSCRSPYISTLLRSEVRQQGYTSYDCYDQRYRCGFLGLSHCHRQVCQDNYHVRTARINTYWCSVNGTAPDNSGYLFGGIYSPSLLNPLTNAKSCPQNFIPVKFLSDGQMICVSKDYETGTRFSVPFGGLFSCQSGNPISGSQHLSDGCEILYCVQSGLFTGGQLLPIHLPPFNKPPLVSMQATNTVMVMTEGDTSWVRVGETKAWKVASPQEIKKIMQKLNPELYEMSSGEKTGVAFGQMHSLQAGKLPFWSFSKADDGQKSAPS
;
A
#
# COMPACT_ATOMS: atom_id res chain seq x y z
N VAL A 1 -8.06 46.49 -19.10
CA VAL A 1 -6.67 46.13 -19.51
C VAL A 1 -6.65 44.64 -19.70
N ASN A 2 -6.46 44.20 -20.95
CA ASN A 2 -6.52 42.79 -21.35
C ASN A 2 -5.45 41.98 -20.61
N GLY A 3 -5.89 41.02 -19.78
CA GLY A 3 -5.01 40.04 -19.18
C GLY A 3 -4.48 39.10 -20.25
N ILE A 4 -3.28 39.39 -20.74
CA ILE A 4 -2.51 38.47 -21.57
C ILE A 4 -2.20 37.27 -20.68
N LEU A 5 -2.87 36.16 -20.93
CA LEU A 5 -2.52 34.85 -20.40
C LEU A 5 -1.11 34.52 -20.95
N HIS A 6 -0.07 34.83 -20.19
CA HIS A 6 1.30 34.43 -20.53
C HIS A 6 1.32 32.90 -20.61
N ARG A 7 1.37 32.37 -21.84
CA ARG A 7 1.75 30.97 -22.04
C ARG A 7 3.15 30.80 -21.45
N PRO A 8 3.41 29.76 -20.64
CA PRO A 8 4.71 29.56 -20.03
C PRO A 8 5.77 29.53 -21.14
N THR A 9 6.79 30.36 -21.00
CA THR A 9 7.91 30.44 -21.92
C THR A 9 8.55 29.06 -22.00
N ASN A 10 8.51 28.43 -23.18
CA ASN A 10 9.15 27.13 -23.37
C ASN A 10 10.65 27.37 -23.54
N TRP A 11 11.38 27.37 -22.42
CA TRP A 11 12.82 27.64 -22.36
C TRP A 11 13.63 26.72 -23.28
N LEU A 12 13.24 25.44 -23.39
CA LEU A 12 13.88 24.52 -24.32
C LEU A 12 13.75 24.98 -25.78
N ARG A 13 12.59 25.52 -26.18
CA ARG A 13 12.43 26.10 -27.52
C ARG A 13 13.28 27.35 -27.72
N GLN A 14 13.48 28.15 -26.67
CA GLN A 14 14.35 29.32 -26.74
C GLN A 14 15.82 28.92 -26.89
N CYS A 15 16.29 27.94 -26.10
CA CYS A 15 17.64 27.40 -26.25
C CYS A 15 17.89 26.81 -27.64
N ARG A 16 16.90 26.12 -28.21
CA ARG A 16 16.96 25.62 -29.60
C ARG A 16 16.98 26.74 -30.65
N ALA A 17 16.39 27.89 -30.34
CA ALA A 17 16.38 29.04 -31.26
C ALA A 17 17.66 29.88 -31.16
N SER A 18 18.33 29.89 -30.00
CA SER A 18 19.58 30.62 -29.77
C SER A 18 20.82 29.84 -30.21
N ALA A 19 20.80 28.51 -30.10
CA ALA A 19 21.80 27.66 -30.70
C ALA A 19 21.55 27.60 -32.21
N ASN A 20 22.35 28.28 -33.03
CA ASN A 20 22.31 28.24 -34.51
C ASN A 20 22.58 26.83 -35.11
N ILE A 21 22.51 25.77 -34.31
CA ILE A 21 22.76 24.37 -34.61
C ILE A 21 21.50 23.62 -34.18
N SER A 22 21.04 22.66 -34.99
CA SER A 22 19.87 21.81 -34.70
C SER A 22 20.17 20.79 -33.57
N ILE A 23 20.57 21.27 -32.40
CA ILE A 23 20.89 20.47 -31.22
C ILE A 23 19.58 19.93 -30.63
N THR A 24 19.51 18.61 -30.47
CA THR A 24 18.35 17.95 -29.86
C THR A 24 18.49 17.95 -28.33
N ALA A 25 17.37 17.84 -27.63
CA ALA A 25 17.41 17.66 -26.18
C ALA A 25 17.75 16.20 -25.89
N LEU A 26 18.55 15.95 -24.85
CA LEU A 26 18.75 14.59 -24.38
C LEU A 26 17.42 14.05 -23.84
N GLU A 27 16.93 12.96 -24.42
CA GLU A 27 15.63 12.38 -24.03
C GLU A 27 15.75 11.50 -22.78
N VAL A 28 16.95 11.02 -22.48
CA VAL A 28 17.25 10.11 -21.38
C VAL A 28 17.67 10.93 -20.16
N LEU A 29 16.72 11.23 -19.27
CA LEU A 29 16.92 12.12 -18.12
C LEU A 29 16.57 11.44 -16.79
N PRO A 30 17.33 11.71 -15.71
CA PRO A 30 16.95 11.33 -14.36
C PRO A 30 15.86 12.26 -13.81
N GLY A 31 15.43 12.01 -12.57
CA GLY A 31 14.47 12.85 -11.84
C GLY A 31 13.01 12.41 -11.96
N GLY A 32 12.75 11.35 -12.73
CA GLY A 32 11.46 10.67 -12.75
C GLY A 32 11.26 9.77 -11.52
N GLY A 33 10.00 9.62 -11.12
CA GLY A 33 9.58 8.57 -10.21
C GLY A 33 9.62 7.20 -10.90
N TRP A 34 9.73 6.13 -10.12
CA TRP A 34 9.87 4.76 -10.63
C TRP A 34 9.10 3.75 -9.79
N ASP A 35 8.33 2.90 -10.47
CA ASP A 35 7.71 1.73 -9.86
C ASP A 35 8.63 0.51 -9.98
N ASN A 36 9.27 0.16 -8.87
CA ASN A 36 10.24 -0.91 -8.84
C ASN A 36 9.63 -2.32 -8.87
N LEU A 37 8.32 -2.50 -8.67
CA LEU A 37 7.67 -3.80 -8.84
C LEU A 37 7.42 -4.09 -10.32
N ARG A 38 6.99 -3.06 -11.07
CA ARG A 38 6.66 -3.16 -12.50
C ARG A 38 7.82 -2.84 -13.45
N ASN A 39 8.89 -2.22 -12.96
CA ASN A 39 9.93 -1.61 -13.78
C ASN A 39 9.36 -0.56 -14.75
N MET A 40 8.62 0.41 -14.23
CA MET A 40 7.96 1.44 -15.04
C MET A 40 8.28 2.85 -14.55
N ASP A 41 8.52 3.77 -15.48
CA ASP A 41 8.59 5.19 -15.22
C ASP A 41 7.25 5.75 -14.76
N MET A 42 7.30 6.65 -13.79
CA MET A 42 6.14 7.28 -13.15
C MET A 42 6.23 8.81 -13.31
N GLY A 43 5.45 9.56 -12.53
CA GLY A 43 5.45 11.03 -12.57
C GLY A 43 6.83 11.65 -12.29
N ARG A 44 7.03 12.87 -12.79
CA ARG A 44 8.25 13.66 -12.59
C ARG A 44 8.37 14.16 -11.13
N VAL A 45 9.50 13.89 -10.48
CA VAL A 45 9.77 14.31 -9.09
C VAL A 45 10.73 15.50 -9.04
N MET A 46 11.72 15.53 -9.93
CA MET A 46 12.69 16.61 -10.08
C MET A 46 12.23 17.66 -11.09
N ASN A 47 12.49 18.92 -10.82
CA ASN A 47 12.26 20.00 -11.75
C ASN A 47 13.29 19.94 -12.90
N LEU A 48 12.82 20.04 -14.14
CA LEU A 48 13.69 20.01 -15.32
C LEU A 48 13.60 21.37 -16.03
N SER A 49 14.50 22.27 -15.67
CA SER A 49 14.65 23.58 -16.30
C SER A 49 15.78 23.62 -17.32
N TYR A 50 15.70 24.56 -18.25
CA TYR A 50 16.68 24.79 -19.32
C TYR A 50 17.00 26.30 -19.40
N PHE A 51 17.18 26.98 -18.27
CA PHE A 51 17.44 28.42 -18.25
C PHE A 51 18.85 28.76 -18.74
N GLU A 52 19.81 27.89 -18.48
CA GLU A 52 21.22 28.12 -18.81
C GLU A 52 21.60 27.59 -20.20
N CYS A 53 20.65 26.92 -20.88
CA CYS A 53 20.86 26.30 -22.19
C CYS A 53 22.12 25.42 -22.24
N GLN A 54 22.38 24.69 -21.15
CA GLN A 54 23.54 23.82 -21.02
C GLN A 54 23.54 22.73 -22.10
N THR A 55 24.73 22.36 -22.56
CA THR A 55 24.94 21.25 -23.49
C THR A 55 25.87 20.21 -22.88
N THR A 56 25.83 19.00 -23.41
CA THR A 56 26.88 17.99 -23.16
C THR A 56 28.26 18.53 -23.56
N GLU A 57 29.34 18.00 -22.97
CA GLU A 57 30.71 18.43 -23.26
C GLU A 57 31.11 18.27 -24.73
N ASP A 58 30.50 17.31 -25.42
CA ASP A 58 30.68 17.06 -26.86
C ASP A 58 29.79 17.97 -27.75
N GLY A 59 28.94 18.81 -27.15
CA GLY A 59 28.08 19.76 -27.84
C GLY A 59 26.92 19.13 -28.62
N LEU A 60 26.62 17.84 -28.41
CA LEU A 60 25.62 17.11 -29.20
C LEU A 60 24.18 17.25 -28.69
N TYR A 61 23.99 17.42 -27.38
CA TYR A 61 22.66 17.46 -26.77
C TYR A 61 22.50 18.62 -25.79
N LEU A 62 21.29 19.17 -25.72
CA LEU A 62 20.86 20.08 -24.65
C LEU A 62 20.49 19.27 -23.40
N ILE A 63 20.97 19.73 -22.24
CA ILE A 63 20.74 19.09 -20.94
C ILE A 63 20.06 20.07 -19.97
N PRO A 64 19.25 19.58 -19.02
CA PRO A 64 18.66 20.40 -17.98
C PRO A 64 19.70 21.01 -17.04
N ASP A 65 19.38 22.15 -16.42
CA ASP A 65 20.31 22.89 -15.55
C ASP A 65 20.73 22.09 -14.30
N GLU A 66 19.83 21.23 -13.79
CA GLU A 66 20.06 20.39 -12.59
C GLU A 66 20.63 19.00 -12.91
N VAL A 67 21.22 18.82 -14.09
CA VAL A 67 21.73 17.53 -14.59
C VAL A 67 23.16 17.69 -15.12
N PHE A 68 24.01 16.70 -14.85
CA PHE A 68 25.33 16.59 -15.48
C PHE A 68 25.50 15.26 -16.20
N VAL A 69 26.31 15.26 -17.26
CA VAL A 69 26.52 14.10 -18.14
C VAL A 69 27.99 13.68 -18.13
N ILE A 70 28.22 12.38 -18.01
CA ILE A 70 29.54 11.75 -18.11
C ILE A 70 29.59 10.99 -19.45
N PRO A 71 30.39 11.46 -20.44
CA PRO A 71 30.53 10.77 -21.73
C PRO A 71 31.46 9.55 -21.62
N HIS A 72 31.03 8.41 -22.15
CA HIS A 72 31.85 7.20 -22.26
C HIS A 72 32.41 7.11 -23.69
N LYS A 73 33.72 7.39 -23.85
CA LYS A 73 34.38 7.52 -25.17
C LYS A 73 34.86 6.18 -25.75
N GLU A 74 34.97 5.14 -24.93
CA GLU A 74 35.36 3.80 -25.39
C GLU A 74 34.10 2.99 -25.71
N THR A 75 33.85 2.75 -27.01
CA THR A 75 32.77 1.89 -27.51
C THR A 75 33.09 0.42 -27.24
N GLY A 76 33.17 0.04 -25.97
CA GLY A 76 33.22 -1.35 -25.55
C GLY A 76 31.88 -1.99 -25.87
N VAL A 77 31.80 -2.72 -26.98
CA VAL A 77 30.63 -3.50 -27.32
C VAL A 77 30.56 -4.69 -26.36
N GLU A 78 29.79 -4.55 -25.28
CA GLU A 78 29.59 -5.62 -24.30
C GLU A 78 28.67 -6.67 -24.92
N THR A 79 29.23 -7.82 -25.26
CA THR A 79 28.48 -8.97 -25.75
C THR A 79 28.30 -9.97 -24.60
N ASN A 80 27.09 -10.08 -24.08
CA ASN A 80 26.76 -10.99 -22.98
C ASN A 80 25.82 -12.08 -23.48
N SER A 81 26.19 -13.34 -23.27
CA SER A 81 25.31 -14.50 -23.43
C SER A 81 25.11 -15.15 -22.07
N GLU A 82 23.87 -15.24 -21.61
CA GLU A 82 23.52 -15.92 -20.36
C GLU A 82 22.36 -16.90 -20.57
N ILE A 83 22.36 -17.97 -19.78
CA ILE A 83 21.27 -18.92 -19.69
C ILE A 83 20.60 -18.69 -18.34
N ILE A 84 19.33 -18.34 -18.37
CA ILE A 84 18.51 -18.08 -17.19
C ILE A 84 17.64 -19.33 -16.97
N SER A 85 18.11 -20.20 -16.08
CA SER A 85 17.43 -21.44 -15.67
C SER A 85 16.13 -21.18 -14.92
N SER A 86 16.04 -20.07 -14.18
CA SER A 86 14.89 -19.72 -13.35
C SER A 86 14.50 -18.26 -13.45
N TRP A 87 13.20 -18.00 -13.60
CA TRP A 87 12.58 -16.67 -13.56
C TRP A 87 12.77 -15.95 -12.21
N LEU A 88 13.11 -16.67 -11.14
CA LEU A 88 13.46 -16.09 -9.83
C LEU A 88 14.80 -15.36 -9.87
N GLU A 89 15.75 -15.85 -10.67
CA GLU A 89 17.11 -15.31 -10.79
C GLU A 89 17.24 -14.27 -11.90
N GLN A 90 16.15 -14.05 -12.65
CA GLN A 90 16.14 -13.11 -13.76
C GLN A 90 16.57 -11.71 -13.33
N LYS A 91 17.65 -11.23 -13.95
CA LYS A 91 18.09 -9.84 -13.89
C LYS A 91 17.41 -9.05 -15.02
N SER A 92 16.83 -7.91 -14.66
CA SER A 92 16.26 -6.98 -15.64
C SER A 92 17.36 -6.44 -16.54
N SER A 93 17.08 -6.30 -17.84
CA SER A 93 18.07 -5.77 -18.78
C SER A 93 18.26 -4.25 -18.65
N THR A 94 17.18 -3.52 -18.35
CA THR A 94 17.12 -2.05 -18.28
C THR A 94 17.13 -1.52 -16.85
N SER A 95 16.77 -2.33 -15.86
CA SER A 95 16.61 -1.86 -14.47
C SER A 95 17.31 -2.77 -13.46
N ASN A 96 18.41 -3.41 -13.88
CA ASN A 96 19.18 -4.31 -13.00
C ASN A 96 19.64 -3.61 -11.72
N SER A 97 20.24 -2.42 -11.84
CA SER A 97 20.83 -1.68 -10.72
C SER A 97 19.79 -1.28 -9.68
N ILE A 98 18.65 -0.74 -10.11
CA ILE A 98 17.56 -0.31 -9.22
C ILE A 98 16.81 -1.49 -8.57
N ASN A 99 16.74 -2.64 -9.25
CA ASN A 99 16.18 -3.87 -8.66
C ASN A 99 17.12 -4.53 -7.66
N ALA A 100 18.43 -4.45 -7.91
CA ALA A 100 19.46 -5.03 -7.05
C ALA A 100 19.72 -4.21 -5.78
N ASP A 101 19.18 -3.00 -5.67
CA ASP A 101 19.41 -2.12 -4.55
C ASP A 101 18.76 -2.63 -3.24
N VAL A 102 19.29 -2.18 -2.10
CA VAL A 102 18.76 -2.51 -0.78
C VAL A 102 17.41 -1.81 -0.62
N SER A 103 16.36 -2.62 -0.55
CA SER A 103 14.96 -2.21 -0.40
C SER A 103 14.27 -3.12 0.61
N PHE A 104 13.12 -2.70 1.14
CA PHE A 104 12.36 -3.43 2.16
C PHE A 104 12.12 -4.90 1.80
N LEU A 105 11.82 -5.20 0.54
CA LEU A 105 11.63 -6.56 0.01
C LEU A 105 12.30 -6.72 -1.36
N LYS A 106 13.65 -6.78 -1.37
CA LYS A 106 14.47 -6.89 -2.60
C LYS A 106 14.05 -8.03 -3.53
N MET A 107 13.57 -9.15 -2.98
CA MET A 107 13.17 -10.33 -3.76
C MET A 107 11.97 -10.05 -4.70
N LEU A 108 11.15 -9.04 -4.40
CA LEU A 108 9.94 -8.71 -5.15
C LEU A 108 10.20 -7.73 -6.31
N ASN A 109 11.34 -7.04 -6.31
CA ASN A 109 11.66 -6.03 -7.32
C ASN A 109 11.66 -6.63 -8.74
N GLY A 110 10.99 -5.95 -9.66
CA GLY A 110 10.86 -6.34 -11.06
C GLY A 110 10.00 -7.58 -11.34
N LYS A 111 9.43 -8.25 -10.33
CA LYS A 111 8.63 -9.49 -10.52
C LYS A 111 7.28 -9.27 -11.22
N PHE A 112 6.80 -8.03 -11.27
CA PHE A 112 5.61 -7.66 -12.02
C PHE A 112 5.94 -6.96 -13.35
N SER A 113 7.21 -6.91 -13.75
CA SER A 113 7.59 -6.39 -15.05
C SER A 113 7.16 -7.30 -16.18
N VAL A 114 6.89 -6.71 -17.34
CA VAL A 114 6.51 -7.44 -18.56
C VAL A 114 7.57 -8.49 -18.92
N GLU A 115 8.85 -8.15 -18.75
CA GLU A 115 9.98 -9.05 -19.01
C GLU A 115 9.94 -10.29 -18.11
N ASN A 116 9.74 -10.10 -16.79
CA ASN A 116 9.69 -11.20 -15.84
C ASN A 116 8.43 -12.07 -16.03
N GLN A 117 7.25 -11.44 -16.16
CA GLN A 117 5.98 -12.16 -16.32
C GLN A 117 5.95 -13.00 -17.60
N ARG A 118 6.47 -12.46 -18.70
CA ARG A 118 6.60 -13.19 -19.97
C ARG A 118 7.56 -14.37 -19.81
N MET A 119 8.73 -14.16 -19.21
CA MET A 119 9.70 -15.24 -18.97
C MET A 119 9.11 -16.35 -18.12
N LYS A 120 8.53 -16.01 -16.96
CA LYS A 120 7.88 -16.98 -16.06
C LYS A 120 6.81 -17.79 -16.78
N THR A 121 5.97 -17.13 -17.59
CA THR A 121 4.90 -17.81 -18.34
C THR A 121 5.47 -18.83 -19.33
N HIS A 122 6.50 -18.49 -20.08
CA HIS A 122 7.13 -19.41 -21.05
C HIS A 122 7.92 -20.53 -20.39
N GLN A 123 8.69 -20.23 -19.33
CA GLN A 123 9.46 -21.26 -18.62
C GLN A 123 8.55 -22.32 -18.00
N VAL A 124 7.42 -21.92 -17.41
CA VAL A 124 6.46 -22.84 -16.78
C VAL A 124 5.61 -23.58 -17.81
N LYS A 125 5.06 -22.89 -18.82
CA LYS A 125 4.14 -23.52 -19.79
C LYS A 125 4.84 -24.44 -20.78
N ASP A 126 6.00 -24.01 -21.26
CA ASP A 126 6.74 -24.70 -22.32
C ASP A 126 7.85 -25.59 -21.74
N SER A 127 7.95 -25.71 -20.40
CA SER A 127 9.04 -26.39 -19.69
C SER A 127 10.42 -26.01 -20.25
N SER A 128 10.62 -24.71 -20.46
CA SER A 128 11.73 -24.17 -21.24
C SER A 128 12.69 -23.35 -20.39
N THR A 129 13.94 -23.27 -20.85
CA THR A 129 14.96 -22.39 -20.27
C THR A 129 15.12 -21.17 -21.18
N THR A 130 15.38 -20.00 -20.59
CA THR A 130 15.56 -18.79 -21.38
C THR A 130 17.04 -18.51 -21.63
N ALA A 131 17.45 -18.48 -22.90
CA ALA A 131 18.76 -17.97 -23.30
C ALA A 131 18.62 -16.50 -23.72
N ARG A 132 19.53 -15.65 -23.26
CA ARG A 132 19.57 -14.23 -23.58
C ARG A 132 20.94 -13.88 -24.14
N VAL A 133 20.94 -13.25 -25.31
CA VAL A 133 22.15 -12.71 -25.95
C VAL A 133 21.93 -11.22 -26.16
N GLN A 134 22.85 -10.41 -25.68
CA GLN A 134 22.75 -8.96 -25.73
C GLN A 134 24.06 -8.35 -26.15
N VAL A 135 23.95 -7.34 -27.01
CA VAL A 135 25.05 -6.48 -27.41
C VAL A 135 24.71 -5.09 -26.91
N ARG A 136 25.53 -4.52 -26.03
CA ARG A 136 25.28 -3.23 -25.38
C ARG A 136 26.41 -2.25 -25.69
N ASN A 137 26.04 -0.99 -25.92
CA ASN A 137 26.97 0.12 -26.08
C ASN A 137 26.53 1.26 -25.15
N LEU A 138 27.35 1.58 -24.15
CA LEU A 138 27.11 2.68 -23.22
C LEU A 138 27.66 3.99 -23.80
N ILE A 139 26.79 4.99 -23.94
CA ILE A 139 27.15 6.26 -24.58
C ILE A 139 27.33 7.35 -23.52
N TYR A 140 26.33 7.51 -22.64
CA TYR A 140 26.35 8.52 -21.59
C TYR A 140 25.86 7.95 -20.26
N THR A 141 26.43 8.45 -19.16
CA THR A 141 25.80 8.36 -17.83
C THR A 141 25.34 9.75 -17.42
N VAL A 142 24.04 9.92 -17.22
CA VAL A 142 23.37 11.18 -16.92
C VAL A 142 22.94 11.16 -15.45
N LYS A 143 23.32 12.17 -14.67
CA LYS A 143 23.07 12.22 -13.22
C LYS A 143 22.41 13.52 -12.82
N ALA A 144 21.51 13.45 -11.84
CA ALA A 144 20.97 14.62 -11.18
C ALA A 144 21.97 15.18 -10.15
N TYR A 145 22.00 16.50 -9.99
CA TYR A 145 22.72 17.10 -8.86
C TYR A 145 22.05 16.75 -7.52
N PRO A 146 22.81 16.54 -6.44
CA PRO A 146 22.26 16.15 -5.14
C PRO A 146 21.24 17.12 -4.52
N ASP A 147 21.27 18.40 -4.91
CA ASP A 147 20.48 19.52 -4.40
C ASP A 147 19.38 19.99 -5.38
N PHE A 148 18.95 19.10 -6.27
CA PHE A 148 17.90 19.37 -7.25
C PHE A 148 16.58 19.86 -6.61
N THR A 149 15.85 20.71 -7.33
CA THR A 149 14.57 21.25 -6.89
C THR A 149 13.42 20.31 -7.24
N LEU A 150 12.40 20.23 -6.37
CA LEU A 150 11.24 19.37 -6.60
C LEU A 150 10.29 19.96 -7.64
N ASP A 151 9.69 19.09 -8.45
CA ASP A 151 8.61 19.47 -9.36
C ASP A 151 7.43 20.05 -8.57
N THR A 152 6.85 21.13 -9.11
CA THR A 152 5.76 21.86 -8.45
C THR A 152 4.55 21.00 -8.11
N ARG A 153 4.21 19.99 -8.94
CA ARG A 153 3.06 19.10 -8.70
C ARG A 153 3.37 18.10 -7.59
N PHE A 154 4.59 17.56 -7.59
CA PHE A 154 5.05 16.66 -6.54
C PHE A 154 5.04 17.37 -5.19
N ALA A 155 5.59 18.60 -5.15
CA ALA A 155 5.59 19.43 -3.95
C ALA A 155 4.17 19.79 -3.47
N GLN A 156 3.22 20.03 -4.37
CA GLN A 156 1.83 20.28 -4.01
C GLN A 156 1.16 19.06 -3.36
N GLN A 157 1.41 17.86 -3.86
CA GLN A 157 0.85 16.63 -3.29
C GLN A 157 1.45 16.32 -1.92
N ALA A 158 2.77 16.50 -1.76
CA ALA A 158 3.42 16.43 -0.46
C ALA A 158 2.82 17.43 0.54
N LYS A 159 2.56 18.67 0.11
CA LYS A 159 1.89 19.69 0.93
C LYS A 159 0.46 19.29 1.32
N ALA A 160 -0.30 18.65 0.44
CA ALA A 160 -1.64 18.18 0.76
C ALA A 160 -1.64 17.10 1.85
N ILE A 161 -0.66 16.19 1.82
CA ILE A 161 -0.44 15.20 2.89
C ILE A 161 -0.09 15.92 4.20
N ALA A 162 0.80 16.92 4.16
CA ALA A 162 1.14 17.76 5.31
C ALA A 162 -0.10 18.38 5.95
N ASP A 163 -0.92 19.05 5.13
CA ASP A 163 -2.13 19.73 5.59
C ASP A 163 -3.14 18.72 6.18
N ALA A 164 -3.25 17.49 5.65
CA ALA A 164 -4.11 16.45 6.22
C ALA A 164 -3.62 15.98 7.60
N ILE A 165 -2.30 15.84 7.78
CA ILE A 165 -1.69 15.48 9.07
C ILE A 165 -1.91 16.59 10.11
N GLU A 166 -1.74 17.85 9.72
CA GLU A 166 -1.95 19.02 10.58
C GLU A 166 -3.38 19.10 11.13
N ASN A 167 -4.36 18.72 10.31
CA ASN A 167 -5.77 18.71 10.68
C ASN A 167 -6.21 17.43 11.42
N ASN A 168 -5.26 16.60 11.89
CA ASN A 168 -5.54 15.31 12.53
C ASN A 168 -6.41 14.36 11.68
N GLN A 169 -6.31 14.45 10.35
CA GLN A 169 -7.06 13.63 9.40
C GLN A 169 -6.23 12.42 8.95
N THR A 170 -5.91 11.51 9.89
CA THR A 170 -5.03 10.36 9.63
C THR A 170 -5.46 9.50 8.45
N ARG A 171 -6.75 9.14 8.35
CA ARG A 171 -7.29 8.38 7.20
C ARG A 171 -7.15 9.09 5.86
N ASN A 172 -7.23 10.42 5.86
CA ASN A 172 -7.06 11.21 4.63
C ASN A 172 -5.57 11.29 4.25
N ALA A 173 -4.70 11.46 5.23
CA ALA A 173 -3.25 11.43 5.03
C ALA A 173 -2.77 10.08 4.47
N ASP A 174 -3.29 8.96 4.97
CA ASP A 174 -3.00 7.61 4.45
C ASP A 174 -3.43 7.47 2.98
N TYR A 175 -4.68 7.87 2.67
CA TYR A 175 -5.21 7.83 1.30
C TYR A 175 -4.38 8.68 0.32
N LEU A 176 -4.01 9.90 0.72
CA LEU A 176 -3.18 10.80 -0.10
C LEU A 176 -1.76 10.25 -0.29
N SER A 177 -1.21 9.58 0.73
CA SER A 177 0.10 8.92 0.67
C SER A 177 0.09 7.73 -0.30
N GLU A 178 -0.94 6.88 -0.23
CA GLU A 178 -1.14 5.80 -1.20
C GLU A 178 -1.28 6.33 -2.64
N LYS A 179 -1.99 7.45 -2.82
CA LYS A 179 -2.10 8.12 -4.12
C LYS A 179 -0.76 8.67 -4.61
N MET A 180 0.10 9.18 -3.72
CA MET A 180 1.44 9.64 -4.08
C MET A 180 2.30 8.50 -4.62
N VAL A 181 2.20 7.30 -4.05
CA VAL A 181 2.86 6.09 -4.56
C VAL A 181 2.30 5.68 -5.93
N LEU A 182 0.99 5.83 -6.16
CA LEU A 182 0.39 5.56 -7.47
C LEU A 182 0.94 6.50 -8.56
N ASP A 183 1.04 7.80 -8.25
CA ASP A 183 1.38 8.83 -9.23
C ASP A 183 2.89 8.90 -9.51
N TYR A 184 3.73 8.66 -8.49
CA TYR A 184 5.19 8.85 -8.55
C TYR A 184 6.01 7.58 -8.29
N GLY A 185 5.37 6.46 -7.97
CA GLY A 185 6.06 5.19 -7.73
C GLY A 185 6.69 5.11 -6.34
N THR A 186 7.66 4.20 -6.22
CA THR A 186 8.32 3.86 -4.94
C THR A 186 9.74 4.40 -4.86
N HIS A 187 10.36 4.70 -5.99
CA HIS A 187 11.75 5.16 -6.09
C HIS A 187 11.83 6.44 -6.94
N VAL A 188 12.95 7.14 -6.83
CA VAL A 188 13.28 8.28 -7.69
C VAL A 188 14.57 7.93 -8.43
N ILE A 189 14.56 8.14 -9.75
CA ILE A 189 15.71 7.90 -10.61
C ILE A 189 16.70 9.05 -10.43
N THR A 190 17.90 8.78 -9.91
CA THR A 190 18.94 9.81 -9.73
C THR A 190 20.03 9.75 -10.80
N SER A 191 20.14 8.62 -11.50
CA SER A 191 21.16 8.38 -12.53
C SER A 191 20.60 7.47 -13.62
N VAL A 192 20.92 7.75 -14.87
CA VAL A 192 20.52 6.93 -16.02
C VAL A 192 21.69 6.76 -16.97
N ASP A 193 21.90 5.52 -17.38
CA ASP A 193 22.83 5.15 -18.42
C ASP A 193 22.09 5.13 -19.76
N ALA A 194 22.41 6.08 -20.64
CA ALA A 194 21.96 6.08 -22.01
C ALA A 194 22.78 5.07 -22.80
N ARG A 195 22.14 3.93 -23.11
CA ARG A 195 22.75 2.81 -23.84
C ARG A 195 22.00 2.55 -25.14
N ALA A 196 22.73 2.11 -26.17
CA ALA A 196 22.13 1.42 -27.30
C ALA A 196 22.28 -0.08 -27.07
N THR A 197 21.19 -0.84 -27.18
CA THR A 197 21.25 -2.30 -27.09
C THR A 197 20.67 -2.91 -28.36
N LEU A 198 21.32 -3.95 -28.87
CA LEU A 198 20.78 -4.73 -29.98
C LEU A 198 20.15 -6.00 -29.40
N HIS A 199 18.82 -5.96 -29.29
CA HIS A 199 18.01 -7.12 -28.97
C HIS A 199 16.70 -7.01 -29.73
N ARG A 200 16.61 -7.57 -30.95
CA ARG A 200 15.46 -7.41 -31.87
C ARG A 200 14.87 -5.98 -31.83
N GLN A 201 15.65 -5.02 -32.32
CA GLN A 201 15.30 -3.62 -32.64
C GLN A 201 14.59 -2.77 -31.55
N GLU A 202 15.28 -2.36 -30.48
CA GLU A 202 14.88 -1.24 -29.58
C GLU A 202 16.11 -0.52 -28.98
N ILE A 203 16.07 0.81 -28.76
CA ILE A 203 17.05 1.56 -27.95
C ILE A 203 16.62 1.45 -26.48
N SER A 204 17.52 1.14 -25.55
CA SER A 204 17.15 0.89 -24.14
C SER A 204 17.94 1.74 -23.14
N VAL A 205 17.22 2.43 -22.25
CA VAL A 205 17.80 3.18 -21.13
C VAL A 205 18.04 2.25 -19.94
N GLN A 206 19.17 2.38 -19.25
CA GLN A 206 19.43 1.68 -18.00
C GLN A 206 19.35 2.61 -16.78
N TYR A 207 18.53 2.29 -15.80
CA TYR A 207 18.31 3.15 -14.61
C TYR A 207 19.22 2.75 -13.44
N SER A 208 19.89 3.72 -12.83
CA SER A 208 20.70 3.54 -11.61
C SER A 208 20.25 4.52 -10.53
N VAL A 209 20.21 4.04 -9.28
CA VAL A 209 19.72 4.83 -8.14
C VAL A 209 20.69 4.72 -6.98
N LEU A 210 20.74 5.79 -6.19
CA LEU A 210 21.17 5.74 -4.79
C LEU A 210 19.91 5.52 -3.93
N SER A 211 19.60 4.28 -3.54
CA SER A 211 18.53 4.02 -2.56
C SER A 211 18.85 4.73 -1.25
N TYR A 212 17.84 5.42 -0.70
CA TYR A 212 17.80 6.13 0.59
C TYR A 212 18.97 5.77 1.53
N PRO A 213 20.13 6.42 1.41
CA PRO A 213 21.11 6.32 2.47
C PRO A 213 20.44 6.86 3.73
N LYS A 214 20.67 6.20 4.87
CA LYS A 214 20.29 6.68 6.21
C LYS A 214 20.68 8.16 6.47
N GLN A 215 21.58 8.68 5.65
CA GLN A 215 22.10 10.04 5.61
C GLN A 215 21.14 11.10 5.01
N TRP A 216 20.11 10.72 4.25
CA TRP A 216 19.17 11.64 3.58
C TRP A 216 17.94 12.01 4.41
N ARG A 217 17.90 11.61 5.68
CA ARG A 217 16.89 12.04 6.64
C ARG A 217 16.84 13.57 6.83
N HIS A 218 17.87 14.31 6.41
CA HIS A 218 17.99 15.74 6.74
C HIS A 218 17.58 16.74 5.64
N THR A 219 17.32 16.34 4.39
CA THR A 219 17.24 17.35 3.30
C THR A 219 16.10 17.23 2.28
N PHE A 220 15.43 16.10 2.09
CA PHE A 220 14.47 15.96 0.97
C PHE A 220 12.98 15.99 1.33
N LEU A 221 12.65 15.58 2.55
CA LEU A 221 11.33 15.70 3.13
C LEU A 221 11.56 16.03 4.60
N SER A 222 10.95 17.09 5.13
CA SER A 222 10.87 17.25 6.59
C SER A 222 10.45 15.91 7.20
N TRP A 223 11.15 15.44 8.25
CA TRP A 223 11.05 14.10 8.84
C TRP A 223 9.62 13.58 8.99
N HIS A 224 8.63 14.46 9.17
CA HIS A 224 7.22 14.10 9.28
C HIS A 224 6.57 13.57 7.99
N HIS A 225 6.95 14.05 6.80
CA HIS A 225 6.37 13.56 5.53
C HIS A 225 6.89 12.17 5.15
N SER A 226 8.17 11.89 5.46
CA SER A 226 8.78 10.58 5.23
C SER A 226 8.10 9.47 6.05
N VAL A 227 7.57 9.80 7.23
CA VAL A 227 6.92 8.84 8.14
C VAL A 227 5.58 8.30 7.61
N TRP A 228 4.89 9.02 6.71
CA TRP A 228 3.59 8.58 6.17
C TRP A 228 3.66 7.97 4.76
N VAL A 229 4.60 8.43 3.94
CA VAL A 229 4.82 7.84 2.60
C VAL A 229 5.48 6.45 2.70
N SER A 230 6.38 6.24 3.68
CA SER A 230 7.06 4.95 3.83
C SER A 230 6.11 3.78 4.14
N PRO A 231 5.15 3.90 5.09
CA PRO A 231 4.12 2.87 5.30
C PRO A 231 3.26 2.57 4.06
N ALA A 232 2.99 3.58 3.22
CA ALA A 232 2.24 3.38 1.99
C ALA A 232 3.04 2.56 0.96
N ILE A 233 4.34 2.80 0.84
CA ILE A 233 5.26 1.99 0.02
C ILE A 233 5.34 0.56 0.58
N ASP A 234 5.56 0.39 1.88
CA ASP A 234 5.62 -0.93 2.52
C ASP A 234 4.33 -1.72 2.29
N ARG A 235 3.18 -1.06 2.38
CA ARG A 235 1.87 -1.66 2.10
C ARG A 235 1.75 -2.10 0.65
N TYR A 236 2.20 -1.29 -0.30
CA TYR A 236 2.22 -1.64 -1.72
C TYR A 236 3.02 -2.92 -2.00
N TYR A 237 4.18 -3.10 -1.35
CA TYR A 237 4.97 -4.34 -1.45
C TYR A 237 4.27 -5.52 -0.77
N LYS A 238 3.72 -5.32 0.42
CA LYS A 238 3.03 -6.36 1.19
C LYS A 238 1.80 -6.92 0.48
N VAL A 239 0.92 -6.07 -0.04
CA VAL A 239 -0.30 -6.48 -0.77
C VAL A 239 0.05 -7.26 -2.04
N ASN A 240 1.19 -6.96 -2.67
CA ASN A 240 1.64 -7.63 -3.88
C ASN A 240 2.56 -8.83 -3.62
N THR A 241 2.83 -9.16 -2.36
CA THR A 241 3.59 -10.35 -1.99
C THR A 241 2.67 -11.58 -2.07
N ARG A 242 3.06 -12.57 -2.88
CA ARG A 242 2.33 -13.82 -3.09
C ARG A 242 3.21 -14.99 -2.65
N PRO A 243 3.14 -15.40 -1.38
CA PRO A 243 3.89 -16.54 -0.88
C PRO A 243 3.37 -17.85 -1.47
N GLY A 244 4.27 -18.80 -1.68
CA GLY A 244 3.92 -20.16 -2.10
C GLY A 244 5.13 -20.88 -2.68
N CYS A 245 4.98 -22.18 -2.95
CA CYS A 245 6.05 -22.94 -3.58
C CYS A 245 6.37 -22.40 -5.00
N VAL A 246 7.62 -22.02 -5.22
CA VAL A 246 8.12 -21.48 -6.50
C VAL A 246 8.90 -22.50 -7.33
N ASP A 247 9.17 -23.70 -6.80
CA ASP A 247 9.84 -24.77 -7.53
C ASP A 247 8.87 -25.46 -8.51
N ILE A 248 9.17 -25.32 -9.81
CA ILE A 248 8.37 -25.86 -10.93
C ILE A 248 8.29 -27.39 -10.87
N ASN A 249 9.30 -28.05 -10.31
CA ASN A 249 9.34 -29.52 -10.23
C ASN A 249 8.57 -30.08 -9.03
N SER A 250 8.15 -29.23 -8.08
CA SER A 250 7.39 -29.67 -6.92
C SER A 250 5.92 -29.92 -7.29
N LYS A 251 5.32 -30.95 -6.67
CA LYS A 251 3.87 -31.19 -6.75
C LYS A 251 3.05 -30.04 -6.17
N ASN A 252 3.62 -29.28 -5.24
CA ASN A 252 2.96 -28.16 -4.57
C ASN A 252 3.19 -26.82 -5.30
N PHE A 253 3.80 -26.82 -6.49
CA PHE A 253 4.11 -25.61 -7.25
C PHE A 253 2.91 -24.66 -7.39
N ASN A 254 3.13 -23.40 -7.03
CA ASN A 254 2.17 -22.32 -7.17
C ASN A 254 2.62 -21.34 -8.25
N PHE A 255 1.97 -21.41 -9.40
CA PHE A 255 2.26 -20.50 -10.52
C PHE A 255 2.10 -19.02 -10.18
N GLN A 256 1.22 -18.65 -9.24
CA GLN A 256 1.02 -17.25 -8.85
C GLN A 256 2.03 -16.75 -7.82
N ALA A 257 2.78 -17.65 -7.18
CA ALA A 257 3.73 -17.30 -6.13
C ALA A 257 4.93 -16.52 -6.69
N ASN A 258 5.35 -15.48 -5.99
CA ASN A 258 6.54 -14.68 -6.32
C ASN A 258 7.60 -14.71 -5.22
N ILE A 259 7.28 -15.26 -4.05
CA ILE A 259 8.20 -15.49 -2.93
C ILE A 259 8.04 -16.93 -2.48
N ASP A 260 9.16 -17.63 -2.31
CA ASP A 260 9.18 -18.97 -1.75
C ASP A 260 8.81 -18.93 -0.26
N ASP A 261 7.85 -19.75 0.14
CA ASP A 261 7.42 -19.94 1.52
C ASP A 261 7.90 -21.28 2.11
N SER A 262 8.77 -22.00 1.38
CA SER A 262 9.26 -23.32 1.76
C SER A 262 8.16 -24.40 1.87
N SER A 263 6.99 -24.18 1.23
CA SER A 263 5.89 -25.16 1.16
C SER A 263 6.05 -26.22 0.06
N CYS A 264 7.19 -26.21 -0.65
CA CYS A 264 7.46 -27.14 -1.75
C CYS A 264 7.55 -28.60 -1.30
N GLU A 265 7.91 -28.85 -0.04
CA GLU A 265 7.99 -30.17 0.56
C GLU A 265 6.97 -30.27 1.70
N GLY A 266 5.92 -31.07 1.53
CA GLY A 266 4.93 -31.28 2.57
C GLY A 266 3.81 -32.24 2.16
N PRO A 267 3.32 -33.10 3.08
CA PRO A 267 2.16 -33.94 2.81
C PRO A 267 0.91 -33.08 2.65
N ALA A 268 0.02 -33.46 1.72
CA ALA A 268 -1.33 -32.90 1.69
C ALA A 268 -2.04 -33.28 3.00
N THR A 269 -2.24 -32.32 3.89
CA THR A 269 -3.01 -32.55 5.11
C THR A 269 -4.49 -32.56 4.76
N ASN A 270 -5.17 -33.68 5.00
CA ASN A 270 -6.62 -33.79 4.85
C ASN A 270 -7.30 -33.03 5.99
N LEU A 271 -7.37 -31.71 5.85
CA LEU A 271 -8.03 -30.84 6.80
C LEU A 271 -9.53 -30.81 6.53
N SER A 272 -10.31 -30.85 7.60
CA SER A 272 -11.76 -30.73 7.51
C SER A 272 -12.22 -29.33 7.88
N PHE A 273 -13.22 -28.86 7.15
CA PHE A 273 -13.78 -27.53 7.28
C PHE A 273 -15.14 -27.57 7.99
N GLY A 274 -15.25 -26.98 9.18
CA GLY A 274 -16.49 -27.00 9.99
C GLY A 274 -17.48 -25.87 9.67
N GLY A 275 -17.23 -25.11 8.61
CA GLY A 275 -18.04 -23.95 8.21
C GLY A 275 -17.54 -22.62 8.77
N VAL A 276 -18.32 -21.57 8.54
CA VAL A 276 -18.06 -20.19 8.95
C VAL A 276 -19.30 -19.58 9.59
N TYR A 277 -19.09 -18.56 10.43
CA TYR A 277 -20.16 -17.73 10.95
C TYR A 277 -19.65 -16.31 11.23
N GLN A 278 -20.59 -15.35 11.31
CA GLN A 278 -20.33 -13.95 11.56
C GLN A 278 -21.26 -13.42 12.63
N GLU A 279 -20.66 -12.89 13.68
CA GLU A 279 -21.36 -12.23 14.78
C GLU A 279 -21.37 -10.71 14.57
N CYS A 280 -22.50 -10.07 14.88
CA CYS A 280 -22.64 -8.62 14.83
C CYS A 280 -22.94 -8.05 16.22
N VAL A 281 -22.08 -7.13 16.67
CA VAL A 281 -22.24 -6.41 17.94
C VAL A 281 -22.65 -4.96 17.61
N GLN A 282 -23.83 -4.58 18.06
CA GLN A 282 -24.35 -3.23 17.88
C GLN A 282 -23.50 -2.24 18.70
N MET A 283 -22.93 -1.21 18.05
CA MET A 283 -22.21 -0.14 18.75
C MET A 283 -23.09 1.10 18.93
N SER A 284 -24.02 1.33 18.01
CA SER A 284 -25.09 2.31 18.12
C SER A 284 -26.43 1.60 18.32
N SER A 285 -27.38 2.24 19.02
CA SER A 285 -28.69 1.65 19.37
C SER A 285 -29.59 1.39 18.15
N ASP A 286 -29.34 2.08 17.05
CA ASP A 286 -30.02 2.00 15.75
C ASP A 286 -29.36 1.01 14.77
N ALA A 287 -28.34 0.25 15.22
CA ALA A 287 -27.59 -0.67 14.38
C ALA A 287 -28.29 -2.00 14.08
N GLY A 288 -29.51 -2.24 14.57
CA GLY A 288 -30.28 -3.47 14.36
C GLY A 288 -30.35 -3.93 12.89
N PRO A 289 -30.83 -3.09 11.95
CA PRO A 289 -30.94 -3.49 10.55
C PRO A 289 -29.58 -3.72 9.87
N LEU A 290 -28.50 -3.13 10.38
CA LEU A 290 -27.14 -3.40 9.91
C LEU A 290 -26.70 -4.82 10.33
N CYS A 291 -27.02 -5.22 11.57
CA CYS A 291 -26.74 -6.56 12.05
C CYS A 291 -27.61 -7.63 11.36
N ASP A 292 -28.88 -7.36 11.07
CA ASP A 292 -29.75 -8.31 10.36
C ASP A 292 -29.23 -8.61 8.94
N ALA A 293 -28.62 -7.62 8.29
CA ALA A 293 -28.05 -7.79 6.96
C ALA A 293 -26.72 -8.56 6.95
N LEU A 294 -25.89 -8.34 7.97
CA LEU A 294 -24.49 -8.80 8.03
C LEU A 294 -24.24 -10.03 8.91
N ALA A 295 -25.12 -10.34 9.86
CA ALA A 295 -24.98 -11.52 10.70
C ALA A 295 -25.23 -12.79 9.88
N GLN A 296 -24.40 -13.81 10.11
CA GLN A 296 -24.50 -15.09 9.42
C GLN A 296 -24.24 -16.20 10.43
N LYS A 297 -25.24 -17.05 10.68
CA LYS A 297 -25.09 -18.21 11.56
C LYS A 297 -24.40 -19.36 10.82
N ASN A 298 -23.77 -20.25 11.57
CA ASN A 298 -23.23 -21.49 10.99
C ASN A 298 -24.41 -22.36 10.53
N LEU A 299 -24.37 -22.80 9.27
CA LEU A 299 -25.41 -23.65 8.68
C LEU A 299 -25.62 -24.97 9.44
N GLU A 300 -24.59 -25.48 10.14
CA GLU A 300 -24.68 -26.75 10.85
C GLU A 300 -25.33 -26.63 12.23
N THR A 301 -24.93 -25.63 13.01
CA THR A 301 -25.42 -25.47 14.39
C THR A 301 -26.68 -24.60 14.44
N GLY A 302 -26.94 -23.79 13.41
CA GLY A 302 -28.01 -22.79 13.45
C GLY A 302 -27.73 -21.66 14.45
N GLU A 303 -26.49 -21.55 14.94
CA GLU A 303 -26.02 -20.61 15.95
C GLU A 303 -24.67 -19.99 15.56
N PHE A 304 -24.16 -19.06 16.37
CA PHE A 304 -22.83 -18.45 16.21
C PHE A 304 -21.74 -19.31 16.88
N SER A 305 -21.75 -20.61 16.60
CA SER A 305 -20.89 -21.60 17.26
C SER A 305 -20.45 -22.71 16.30
N CYS A 306 -19.34 -23.37 16.64
CA CYS A 306 -18.86 -24.57 15.94
C CYS A 306 -19.35 -25.85 16.65
N ARG A 307 -19.61 -26.91 15.89
CA ARG A 307 -19.92 -28.24 16.42
C ARG A 307 -18.65 -28.90 16.94
N SER A 308 -18.69 -29.59 18.08
CA SER A 308 -17.57 -30.44 18.53
C SER A 308 -17.29 -31.57 17.50
N PRO A 309 -16.04 -31.81 17.06
CA PRO A 309 -14.75 -31.38 17.63
C PRO A 309 -14.14 -30.10 17.03
N TYR A 310 -14.88 -29.34 16.23
CA TYR A 310 -14.39 -28.10 15.62
C TYR A 310 -14.29 -26.95 16.63
N ILE A 311 -13.26 -26.14 16.48
CA ILE A 311 -12.95 -24.99 17.32
C ILE A 311 -13.14 -23.71 16.51
N SER A 312 -13.73 -22.69 17.15
CA SER A 312 -13.90 -21.37 16.57
C SER A 312 -12.58 -20.60 16.54
N THR A 313 -12.15 -20.18 15.36
CA THR A 313 -11.00 -19.30 15.16
C THR A 313 -11.49 -17.95 14.62
N LEU A 314 -11.21 -16.86 15.33
CA LEU A 314 -11.52 -15.50 14.85
C LEU A 314 -10.64 -15.19 13.64
N LEU A 315 -11.23 -14.86 12.50
CA LEU A 315 -10.49 -14.40 11.32
C LEU A 315 -10.30 -12.90 11.35
N ARG A 316 -11.37 -12.13 11.57
CA ARG A 316 -11.28 -10.66 11.47
C ARG A 316 -12.36 -10.01 12.31
N SER A 317 -11.97 -8.95 13.03
CA SER A 317 -12.87 -8.00 13.66
C SER A 317 -12.79 -6.66 12.93
N GLU A 318 -13.93 -6.15 12.47
CA GLU A 318 -14.03 -4.89 11.76
C GLU A 318 -15.22 -4.04 12.21
N VAL A 319 -15.10 -2.71 12.10
CA VAL A 319 -16.20 -1.78 12.40
C VAL A 319 -16.80 -1.30 11.08
N ARG A 320 -18.11 -1.49 10.92
CA ARG A 320 -18.87 -1.07 9.74
C ARG A 320 -19.81 0.06 10.09
N GLN A 321 -19.81 1.04 9.19
CA GLN A 321 -20.67 2.21 9.26
C GLN A 321 -21.58 2.23 8.06
N GLN A 322 -22.85 2.56 8.28
CA GLN A 322 -23.82 2.75 7.22
C GLN A 322 -24.52 4.08 7.43
N GLY A 323 -24.43 4.95 6.43
CA GLY A 323 -25.22 6.16 6.38
C GLY A 323 -26.66 5.86 5.99
N TYR A 324 -27.60 6.52 6.65
CA TYR A 324 -29.00 6.49 6.27
C TYR A 324 -29.63 7.86 6.54
N THR A 325 -30.64 8.21 5.76
CA THR A 325 -31.42 9.43 5.95
C THR A 325 -32.69 9.08 6.71
N SER A 326 -32.89 9.75 7.85
CA SER A 326 -34.15 9.70 8.59
C SER A 326 -34.93 10.99 8.35
N TYR A 327 -36.24 10.85 8.17
CA TYR A 327 -37.15 11.99 8.11
C TYR A 327 -37.62 12.31 9.53
N ASP A 328 -36.91 13.23 10.18
CA ASP A 328 -37.20 13.58 11.57
C ASP A 328 -38.08 14.83 11.60
N CYS A 329 -39.25 14.71 12.22
CA CYS A 329 -40.16 15.82 12.45
C CYS A 329 -40.08 16.26 13.91
N TYR A 330 -39.79 17.54 14.14
CA TYR A 330 -39.87 18.15 15.46
C TYR A 330 -40.93 19.24 15.49
N ASP A 331 -41.55 19.40 16.66
CA ASP A 331 -42.58 20.39 16.86
C ASP A 331 -41.94 21.75 17.21
N GLN A 332 -42.05 22.72 16.31
CA GLN A 332 -41.49 24.05 16.49
C GLN A 332 -42.56 25.01 17.01
N ARG A 333 -42.32 25.54 18.22
CA ARG A 333 -43.13 26.60 18.81
C ARG A 333 -42.75 27.96 18.23
N TYR A 334 -43.72 28.72 17.72
CA TYR A 334 -43.54 30.08 17.20
C TYR A 334 -44.65 31.02 17.71
N ARG A 335 -44.45 32.33 17.60
CA ARG A 335 -45.46 33.33 18.02
C ARG A 335 -46.48 33.59 16.89
N CYS A 336 -47.75 33.65 17.23
CA CYS A 336 -48.88 33.85 16.32
C CYS A 336 -49.95 34.79 16.94
N GLY A 337 -51.02 35.09 16.19
CA GLY A 337 -52.13 35.96 16.62
C GLY A 337 -51.92 37.47 16.39
N PHE A 338 -52.99 38.27 16.52
CA PHE A 338 -52.91 39.74 16.42
C PHE A 338 -52.00 40.27 17.54
N LEU A 339 -50.91 40.96 17.17
CA LEU A 339 -49.80 41.42 18.03
C LEU A 339 -48.84 40.33 18.57
N GLY A 340 -48.90 39.08 18.09
CA GLY A 340 -47.90 38.05 18.43
C GLY A 340 -47.93 37.55 19.88
N LEU A 341 -49.09 37.63 20.54
CA LEU A 341 -49.27 37.28 21.96
C LEU A 341 -49.57 35.80 22.21
N SER A 342 -49.90 35.00 21.18
CA SER A 342 -50.16 33.56 21.32
C SER A 342 -49.00 32.72 20.80
N HIS A 343 -48.88 31.48 21.30
CA HIS A 343 -47.89 30.51 20.84
C HIS A 343 -48.58 29.42 20.03
N CYS A 344 -48.18 29.30 18.77
CA CYS A 344 -48.60 28.24 17.87
C CYS A 344 -47.48 27.21 17.71
N HIS A 345 -47.87 26.01 17.33
CA HIS A 345 -47.00 24.88 17.08
C HIS A 345 -47.09 24.53 15.59
N ARG A 346 -45.95 24.28 14.96
CA ARG A 346 -45.89 23.74 13.60
C ARG A 346 -44.90 22.59 13.57
N GLN A 347 -45.28 21.51 12.91
CA GLN A 347 -44.39 20.39 12.68
C GLN A 347 -43.41 20.77 11.57
N VAL A 348 -42.12 20.84 11.92
CA VAL A 348 -41.04 21.07 10.96
C VAL A 348 -40.31 19.76 10.79
N CYS A 349 -40.29 19.26 9.57
CA CYS A 349 -39.62 18.01 9.24
C CYS A 349 -38.40 18.29 8.39
N GLN A 350 -37.32 17.58 8.66
CA GLN A 350 -36.07 17.68 7.93
C GLN A 350 -35.47 16.29 7.73
N ASP A 351 -34.89 16.08 6.54
CA ASP A 351 -34.06 14.92 6.28
C ASP A 351 -32.74 15.08 7.03
N ASN A 352 -32.56 14.28 8.08
CA ASN A 352 -31.33 14.22 8.85
C ASN A 352 -30.52 12.99 8.41
N TYR A 353 -29.25 13.22 8.13
CA TYR A 353 -28.32 12.16 7.80
C TYR A 353 -27.70 11.59 9.07
N HIS A 354 -27.99 10.32 9.35
CA HIS A 354 -27.47 9.58 10.49
C HIS A 354 -26.50 8.50 10.04
N VAL A 355 -25.61 8.09 10.93
CA VAL A 355 -24.64 7.02 10.67
C VAL A 355 -24.76 5.99 11.79
N ARG A 356 -25.24 4.80 11.44
CA ARG A 356 -25.24 3.66 12.37
C ARG A 356 -23.94 2.89 12.27
N THR A 357 -23.50 2.35 13.41
CA THR A 357 -22.21 1.66 13.54
C THR A 357 -22.37 0.32 14.24
N ALA A 358 -21.76 -0.73 13.67
CA ALA A 358 -21.69 -2.05 14.28
C ALA A 358 -20.29 -2.66 14.12
N ARG A 359 -19.91 -3.54 15.05
CA ARG A 359 -18.69 -4.35 14.97
C ARG A 359 -19.04 -5.76 14.48
N ILE A 360 -18.36 -6.22 13.45
CA ILE A 360 -18.55 -7.54 12.86
C ILE A 360 -17.34 -8.41 13.18
N ASN A 361 -17.57 -9.57 13.78
CA ASN A 361 -16.56 -10.57 14.06
C ASN A 361 -16.82 -11.79 13.18
N THR A 362 -15.86 -12.13 12.32
CA THR A 362 -15.97 -13.28 11.41
C THR A 362 -15.13 -14.44 11.93
N TYR A 363 -15.73 -15.62 12.03
CA TYR A 363 -15.10 -16.83 12.53
C TYR A 363 -15.17 -17.95 11.49
N TRP A 364 -14.20 -18.87 11.59
CA TRP A 364 -14.25 -20.16 10.89
C TRP A 364 -14.01 -21.30 11.87
N CYS A 365 -14.53 -22.47 11.51
CA CYS A 365 -14.44 -23.68 12.31
C CYS A 365 -13.37 -24.60 11.74
N SER A 366 -12.33 -24.85 12.53
CA SER A 366 -11.20 -25.72 12.18
C SER A 366 -11.03 -26.84 13.21
N VAL A 367 -10.27 -27.87 12.87
CA VAL A 367 -9.97 -29.00 13.76
C VAL A 367 -8.45 -29.16 13.88
N ASN A 368 -7.98 -29.39 15.10
CA ASN A 368 -6.56 -29.69 15.35
C ASN A 368 -6.36 -31.20 15.25
N GLY A 369 -5.99 -31.69 14.06
CA GLY A 369 -5.77 -33.12 13.79
C GLY A 369 -6.64 -33.67 12.67
N THR A 370 -6.73 -34.99 12.59
CA THR A 370 -7.58 -35.69 11.62
C THR A 370 -9.05 -35.63 12.07
N ALA A 371 -9.89 -35.02 11.24
CA ALA A 371 -11.34 -35.01 11.47
C ALA A 371 -11.93 -36.41 11.22
N PRO A 372 -13.09 -36.74 11.85
CA PRO A 372 -13.87 -37.90 11.44
C PRO A 372 -14.29 -37.79 9.97
N ASP A 373 -14.33 -38.92 9.27
CA ASP A 373 -14.74 -38.98 7.86
C ASP A 373 -16.12 -38.35 7.65
N ASN A 374 -16.25 -37.55 6.59
CA ASN A 374 -17.49 -36.86 6.18
C ASN A 374 -18.13 -35.96 7.25
N SER A 375 -17.36 -35.50 8.24
CA SER A 375 -17.89 -34.64 9.31
C SER A 375 -17.93 -33.15 8.98
N GLY A 376 -17.25 -32.71 7.92
CA GLY A 376 -17.12 -31.30 7.54
C GLY A 376 -18.01 -30.85 6.39
N TYR A 377 -17.69 -29.69 5.85
CA TYR A 377 -18.19 -29.17 4.59
C TYR A 377 -17.17 -29.37 3.47
N LEU A 378 -17.67 -29.72 2.30
CA LEU A 378 -16.94 -29.60 1.05
C LEU A 378 -16.80 -28.13 0.67
N PHE A 379 -15.59 -27.72 0.26
CA PHE A 379 -15.30 -26.36 -0.17
C PHE A 379 -15.41 -26.23 -1.69
N GLY A 380 -16.24 -25.28 -2.15
CA GLY A 380 -16.54 -25.05 -3.56
C GLY A 380 -16.07 -23.68 -4.07
N GLY A 381 -15.04 -23.11 -3.46
CA GLY A 381 -14.50 -21.80 -3.81
C GLY A 381 -15.20 -20.62 -3.13
N ILE A 382 -14.66 -19.43 -3.38
CA ILE A 382 -15.12 -18.15 -2.85
C ILE A 382 -15.30 -17.18 -4.01
N TYR A 383 -16.30 -16.30 -3.94
CA TYR A 383 -16.46 -15.18 -4.87
C TYR A 383 -16.93 -13.93 -4.17
N SER A 384 -16.81 -12.78 -4.82
CA SER A 384 -17.28 -11.49 -4.31
C SER A 384 -17.95 -10.69 -5.43
N PRO A 385 -18.50 -9.49 -5.15
CA PRO A 385 -19.02 -8.63 -6.22
C PRO A 385 -17.93 -8.23 -7.22
N SER A 386 -16.65 -8.26 -6.81
CA SER A 386 -15.50 -7.89 -7.63
C SER A 386 -14.70 -9.10 -8.16
N LEU A 387 -14.79 -10.27 -7.52
CA LEU A 387 -13.99 -11.46 -7.83
C LEU A 387 -14.89 -12.63 -8.25
N LEU A 388 -14.51 -13.32 -9.33
CA LEU A 388 -15.21 -14.52 -9.81
C LEU A 388 -14.76 -15.76 -9.01
N ASN A 389 -15.65 -16.74 -8.84
CA ASN A 389 -15.26 -18.05 -8.33
C ASN A 389 -14.45 -18.74 -9.43
N PRO A 390 -13.17 -19.09 -9.22
CA PRO A 390 -12.37 -19.67 -10.30
C PRO A 390 -12.83 -21.09 -10.70
N LEU A 391 -13.62 -21.79 -9.87
CA LEU A 391 -14.18 -23.10 -10.23
C LEU A 391 -15.32 -23.00 -11.24
N THR A 392 -16.12 -21.94 -11.17
CA THR A 392 -17.28 -21.75 -12.06
C THR A 392 -17.01 -20.67 -13.13
N ASN A 393 -15.93 -19.91 -12.98
CA ASN A 393 -15.66 -18.66 -13.72
C ASN A 393 -16.84 -17.68 -13.70
N ALA A 394 -17.65 -17.73 -12.65
CA ALA A 394 -18.85 -16.92 -12.48
C ALA A 394 -18.98 -16.45 -11.03
N LYS A 395 -19.87 -15.48 -10.77
CA LYS A 395 -20.22 -15.04 -9.41
C LYS A 395 -21.27 -15.98 -8.80
N SER A 396 -21.00 -17.29 -8.85
CA SER A 396 -21.92 -18.33 -8.43
C SER A 396 -21.18 -19.55 -7.87
N CYS A 397 -21.89 -20.33 -7.05
CA CYS A 397 -21.39 -21.60 -6.55
C CYS A 397 -21.51 -22.73 -7.59
N PRO A 398 -20.69 -23.79 -7.48
CA PRO A 398 -20.87 -25.00 -8.25
C PRO A 398 -22.23 -25.67 -7.97
N GLN A 399 -22.62 -26.63 -8.81
CA GLN A 399 -23.86 -27.39 -8.58
C GLN A 399 -23.81 -28.12 -7.24
N ASN A 400 -24.92 -28.10 -6.50
CA ASN A 400 -25.08 -28.69 -5.16
C ASN A 400 -24.23 -28.02 -4.06
N PHE A 401 -23.79 -26.78 -4.26
CA PHE A 401 -23.17 -25.94 -3.24
C PHE A 401 -24.06 -24.77 -2.85
N ILE A 402 -24.09 -24.47 -1.55
CA ILE A 402 -24.86 -23.40 -0.94
C ILE A 402 -23.94 -22.18 -0.75
N PRO A 403 -24.31 -20.99 -1.23
CA PRO A 403 -23.57 -19.76 -0.98
C PRO A 403 -23.83 -19.26 0.45
N VAL A 404 -22.77 -19.12 1.24
CA VAL A 404 -22.82 -18.58 2.61
C VAL A 404 -22.15 -17.21 2.62
N LYS A 405 -22.79 -16.23 3.26
CA LYS A 405 -22.20 -14.90 3.43
C LYS A 405 -20.91 -15.00 4.24
N PHE A 406 -19.86 -14.39 3.72
CA PHE A 406 -18.53 -14.41 4.29
C PHE A 406 -17.92 -13.02 4.14
N LEU A 407 -17.68 -12.32 5.25
CA LEU A 407 -17.27 -10.91 5.31
C LEU A 407 -18.35 -9.90 4.94
N SER A 408 -18.21 -8.70 5.47
CA SER A 408 -19.19 -7.63 5.27
C SER A 408 -19.07 -6.92 3.91
N ASP A 409 -18.04 -7.24 3.11
CA ASP A 409 -17.85 -6.72 1.74
C ASP A 409 -18.65 -7.49 0.68
N GLY A 410 -19.56 -8.38 1.09
CA GLY A 410 -20.42 -9.15 0.19
C GLY A 410 -19.73 -10.36 -0.44
N GLN A 411 -18.64 -10.83 0.16
CA GLN A 411 -17.98 -12.06 -0.26
C GLN A 411 -18.83 -13.27 0.18
N MET A 412 -18.77 -14.33 -0.62
CA MET A 412 -19.59 -15.52 -0.49
C MET A 412 -18.69 -16.76 -0.56
N ILE A 413 -18.83 -17.67 0.40
CA ILE A 413 -18.14 -18.96 0.42
C ILE A 413 -19.11 -20.07 0.03
N CYS A 414 -18.70 -20.93 -0.90
CA CYS A 414 -19.52 -22.03 -1.39
C CYS A 414 -19.25 -23.30 -0.58
N VAL A 415 -20.28 -23.84 0.06
CA VAL A 415 -20.16 -25.03 0.90
C VAL A 415 -21.19 -26.10 0.54
N SER A 416 -20.83 -27.38 0.68
CA SER A 416 -21.77 -28.50 0.49
C SER A 416 -21.58 -29.58 1.53
N LYS A 417 -22.65 -30.31 1.85
CA LYS A 417 -22.62 -31.57 2.62
C LYS A 417 -22.98 -32.79 1.77
N ASP A 418 -23.23 -32.59 0.47
CA ASP A 418 -23.52 -33.68 -0.44
C ASP A 418 -22.19 -34.29 -0.92
N TYR A 419 -21.74 -35.32 -0.21
CA TYR A 419 -20.51 -36.05 -0.53
C TYR A 419 -20.65 -36.96 -1.76
N GLU A 420 -21.87 -37.28 -2.19
CA GLU A 420 -22.08 -38.16 -3.35
C GLU A 420 -21.88 -37.39 -4.65
N THR A 421 -22.47 -36.21 -4.76
CA THR A 421 -22.44 -35.42 -6.00
C THR A 421 -21.52 -34.19 -5.92
N GLY A 422 -21.35 -33.62 -4.73
CA GLY A 422 -20.55 -32.40 -4.50
C GLY A 422 -19.05 -32.63 -4.54
N THR A 423 -18.58 -33.85 -4.22
CA THR A 423 -17.14 -34.19 -4.19
C THR A 423 -16.46 -33.91 -5.53
N ARG A 424 -17.18 -34.10 -6.66
CA ARG A 424 -16.67 -33.82 -8.01
C ARG A 424 -16.25 -32.36 -8.23
N PHE A 425 -16.91 -31.43 -7.57
CA PHE A 425 -16.65 -29.98 -7.68
C PHE A 425 -15.99 -29.40 -6.42
N SER A 426 -15.65 -30.26 -5.46
CA SER A 426 -14.98 -29.88 -4.22
C SER A 426 -13.48 -29.72 -4.43
N VAL A 427 -12.89 -28.78 -3.70
CA VAL A 427 -11.43 -28.60 -3.66
C VAL A 427 -10.93 -28.88 -2.25
N PRO A 428 -9.84 -29.64 -2.10
CA PRO A 428 -9.18 -29.82 -0.81
C PRO A 428 -8.79 -28.46 -0.21
N PHE A 429 -9.29 -28.20 0.99
CA PHE A 429 -9.20 -26.91 1.65
C PHE A 429 -8.20 -26.97 2.80
N GLY A 430 -7.22 -26.08 2.76
CA GLY A 430 -6.11 -26.01 3.71
C GLY A 430 -6.31 -25.04 4.88
N GLY A 431 -7.47 -24.36 4.95
CA GLY A 431 -7.81 -23.43 6.02
C GLY A 431 -7.86 -21.96 5.61
N LEU A 432 -8.27 -21.11 6.54
CA LEU A 432 -8.36 -19.65 6.41
C LEU A 432 -7.42 -18.96 7.40
N PHE A 433 -6.89 -17.81 7.01
CA PHE A 433 -6.06 -16.97 7.86
C PHE A 433 -6.17 -15.50 7.47
N SER A 434 -5.72 -14.63 8.37
CA SER A 434 -5.76 -13.19 8.20
C SER A 434 -4.57 -12.51 8.87
N CYS A 435 -4.49 -11.20 8.75
CA CYS A 435 -3.54 -10.39 9.48
C CYS A 435 -3.68 -10.46 11.02
N GLN A 436 -4.90 -10.68 11.52
CA GLN A 436 -5.21 -10.71 12.96
C GLN A 436 -5.12 -12.12 13.54
N SER A 437 -5.08 -13.13 12.67
CA SER A 437 -5.16 -14.53 13.08
C SER A 437 -4.42 -15.41 12.08
N GLY A 438 -3.31 -16.02 12.55
CA GLY A 438 -2.61 -17.03 11.77
C GLY A 438 -3.48 -18.26 11.54
N ASN A 439 -3.17 -19.05 10.51
CA ASN A 439 -3.77 -20.37 10.39
C ASN A 439 -3.30 -21.19 11.59
N PRO A 440 -4.18 -21.80 12.42
CA PRO A 440 -3.75 -22.65 13.54
C PRO A 440 -2.87 -23.83 13.10
N ILE A 441 -2.80 -24.10 11.80
CA ILE A 441 -2.22 -25.30 11.18
C ILE A 441 -0.93 -24.99 10.40
N SER A 442 -0.64 -23.71 10.11
CA SER A 442 0.63 -23.24 9.55
C SER A 442 0.92 -21.84 10.10
N GLY A 443 2.06 -21.68 10.77
CA GLY A 443 2.39 -20.56 11.65
C GLY A 443 2.01 -19.15 11.17
N SER A 444 1.78 -18.27 12.14
CA SER A 444 1.28 -16.91 11.97
C SER A 444 2.13 -16.05 11.04
N GLN A 445 1.53 -15.59 9.94
CA GLN A 445 2.06 -14.50 9.12
C GLN A 445 1.30 -13.20 9.47
N HIS A 446 1.99 -12.24 10.07
CA HIS A 446 1.45 -10.91 10.40
C HIS A 446 1.51 -9.99 9.17
N LEU A 447 0.36 -9.49 8.70
CA LEU A 447 0.29 -8.54 7.57
C LEU A 447 -0.58 -7.32 7.93
N SER A 448 0.01 -6.26 8.50
CA SER A 448 -0.74 -5.09 8.99
C SER A 448 -1.44 -4.23 7.93
N ASP A 449 -2.64 -3.75 8.30
CA ASP A 449 -3.49 -2.63 7.85
C ASP A 449 -4.02 -2.57 6.41
N GLY A 450 -4.06 -3.71 5.75
CA GLY A 450 -5.16 -4.09 4.86
C GLY A 450 -5.46 -5.55 5.15
N CYS A 451 -6.38 -5.83 6.09
CA CYS A 451 -6.56 -7.20 6.60
C CYS A 451 -7.30 -8.09 5.59
N GLU A 452 -6.60 -8.50 4.54
CA GLU A 452 -7.09 -9.49 3.59
C GLU A 452 -7.18 -10.86 4.27
N ILE A 453 -8.25 -11.60 3.97
CA ILE A 453 -8.41 -12.97 4.42
C ILE A 453 -7.98 -13.87 3.28
N LEU A 454 -6.98 -14.69 3.58
CA LEU A 454 -6.38 -15.62 2.65
C LEU A 454 -6.84 -17.04 2.99
N TYR A 455 -6.86 -17.91 1.98
CA TYR A 455 -7.27 -19.30 2.13
C TYR A 455 -6.28 -20.21 1.39
N CYS A 456 -6.08 -21.40 1.95
CA CYS A 456 -5.23 -22.41 1.36
C CYS A 456 -6.08 -23.45 0.62
N VAL A 457 -5.61 -23.89 -0.53
CA VAL A 457 -6.21 -24.92 -1.38
C VAL A 457 -5.09 -25.71 -2.02
N GLN A 458 -5.33 -26.97 -2.35
CA GLN A 458 -4.30 -27.80 -2.99
C GLN A 458 -3.84 -27.18 -4.33
N SER A 459 -2.51 -27.10 -4.51
CA SER A 459 -1.87 -26.62 -5.74
C SER A 459 -2.32 -27.42 -6.96
N GLY A 460 -2.46 -26.75 -8.12
CA GLY A 460 -2.87 -27.36 -9.39
C GLY A 460 -4.29 -27.02 -9.84
N LEU A 461 -5.23 -26.76 -8.90
CA LEU A 461 -6.64 -26.47 -9.21
C LEU A 461 -6.91 -25.00 -9.55
N PHE A 462 -6.12 -24.08 -8.99
CA PHE A 462 -6.24 -22.63 -9.18
C PHE A 462 -4.96 -21.97 -9.73
N THR A 463 -3.93 -22.78 -9.96
CA THR A 463 -2.61 -22.32 -10.40
C THR A 463 -2.49 -22.30 -11.93
N GLY A 464 -3.44 -22.87 -12.67
CA GLY A 464 -3.50 -22.78 -14.13
C GLY A 464 -4.13 -21.48 -14.61
N GLY A 465 -3.39 -20.65 -15.35
CA GLY A 465 -3.94 -19.40 -15.92
C GLY A 465 -2.91 -18.40 -16.44
N GLN A 466 -3.35 -17.15 -16.64
CA GLN A 466 -2.47 -15.99 -16.76
C GLN A 466 -2.07 -15.51 -15.36
N LEU A 467 -0.89 -14.89 -15.23
CA LEU A 467 -0.47 -14.28 -13.97
C LEU A 467 -1.45 -13.18 -13.58
N LEU A 468 -1.89 -13.16 -12.32
CA LEU A 468 -2.79 -12.12 -11.84
C LEU A 468 -2.09 -10.76 -11.90
N PRO A 469 -2.79 -9.68 -12.30
CA PRO A 469 -2.22 -8.35 -12.35
C PRO A 469 -1.82 -7.88 -10.95
N ILE A 470 -0.97 -6.85 -10.91
CA ILE A 470 -0.55 -6.19 -9.68
C ILE A 470 -1.71 -5.38 -9.08
N HIS A 471 -1.80 -5.32 -7.76
CA HIS A 471 -2.73 -4.45 -7.05
C HIS A 471 -2.12 -3.06 -6.89
N LEU A 472 -2.77 -2.06 -7.48
CA LEU A 472 -2.35 -0.67 -7.42
C LEU A 472 -3.06 0.06 -6.26
N PRO A 473 -2.36 0.97 -5.55
CA PRO A 473 -3.00 1.85 -4.57
C PRO A 473 -3.97 2.85 -5.24
N PRO A 474 -4.89 3.49 -4.48
CA PRO A 474 -5.12 3.35 -3.05
C PRO A 474 -5.93 2.10 -2.69
N PHE A 475 -5.58 1.47 -1.58
CA PHE A 475 -6.22 0.26 -1.05
C PHE A 475 -7.38 0.60 -0.12
N ASN A 476 -7.35 1.81 0.46
CA ASN A 476 -8.42 2.32 1.29
C ASN A 476 -9.39 3.19 0.49
N LYS A 477 -10.69 3.12 0.84
CA LYS A 477 -11.70 4.05 0.31
C LYS A 477 -11.45 5.45 0.90
N PRO A 478 -11.74 6.53 0.14
CA PRO A 478 -11.63 7.88 0.68
C PRO A 478 -12.56 8.03 1.89
N PRO A 479 -12.12 8.67 2.98
CA PRO A 479 -12.98 8.92 4.13
C PRO A 479 -14.14 9.84 3.74
N LEU A 480 -15.32 9.60 4.31
CA LEU A 480 -16.43 10.55 4.27
C LEU A 480 -16.05 11.73 5.18
N VAL A 481 -15.54 12.81 4.60
CA VAL A 481 -15.03 13.96 5.33
C VAL A 481 -16.20 14.78 5.91
N SER A 482 -16.28 14.88 7.23
CA SER A 482 -17.00 15.98 7.90
C SER A 482 -16.15 17.24 7.76
N MET A 483 -16.68 18.30 7.13
CA MET A 483 -15.98 19.57 6.90
C MET A 483 -15.81 20.38 8.20
N GLN A 484 -15.03 19.87 9.15
CA GLN A 484 -14.54 20.66 10.29
C GLN A 484 -13.02 20.70 10.25
N ALA A 485 -12.49 21.68 9.51
CA ALA A 485 -11.08 22.03 9.58
C ALA A 485 -10.81 22.74 10.91
N THR A 486 -10.07 22.11 11.81
CA THR A 486 -9.60 22.74 13.04
C THR A 486 -8.36 23.58 12.68
N ASN A 487 -8.43 24.91 12.86
CA ASN A 487 -7.28 25.79 12.68
C ASN A 487 -6.24 25.50 13.78
N THR A 488 -5.43 24.47 13.62
CA THR A 488 -4.38 24.08 14.57
C THR A 488 -3.09 24.85 14.28
N VAL A 489 -2.36 25.23 15.33
CA VAL A 489 -1.02 25.81 15.23
C VAL A 489 -0.01 24.70 15.50
N MET A 490 0.86 24.43 14.53
CA MET A 490 1.86 23.37 14.63
C MET A 490 3.22 23.95 15.03
N VAL A 491 3.89 23.27 15.97
CA VAL A 491 5.26 23.58 16.40
C VAL A 491 6.15 22.37 16.11
N MET A 492 7.14 22.52 15.24
CA MET A 492 8.17 21.50 15.01
C MET A 492 9.46 21.93 15.72
N THR A 493 10.09 21.04 16.47
CA THR A 493 11.37 21.30 17.14
C THR A 493 12.45 20.39 16.55
N GLU A 494 13.46 20.98 15.91
CA GLU A 494 14.65 20.27 15.42
C GLU A 494 15.90 20.85 16.13
N GLY A 495 16.49 20.05 17.02
CA GLY A 495 17.58 20.51 17.90
C GLY A 495 17.14 21.69 18.78
N ASP A 496 17.88 22.81 18.69
CA ASP A 496 17.57 24.06 19.41
C ASP A 496 16.61 24.98 18.63
N THR A 497 16.22 24.60 17.41
CA THR A 497 15.38 25.44 16.54
C THR A 497 13.92 24.97 16.57
N SER A 498 13.02 25.91 16.80
CA SER A 498 11.57 25.68 16.79
C SER A 498 10.93 26.42 15.62
N TRP A 499 10.10 25.73 14.85
CA TRP A 499 9.35 26.27 13.73
C TRP A 499 7.87 26.29 14.06
N VAL A 500 7.19 27.39 13.77
CA VAL A 500 5.75 27.57 14.03
C VAL A 500 5.04 27.87 12.72
N ARG A 501 3.91 27.19 12.49
CA ARG A 501 2.98 27.44 11.38
C ARG A 501 1.64 27.88 11.96
N VAL A 502 1.21 29.10 11.65
CA VAL A 502 -0.05 29.69 12.14
C VAL A 502 -1.11 29.66 11.04
N GLY A 503 -2.34 29.28 11.40
CA GLY A 503 -3.41 28.84 10.51
C GLY A 503 -3.70 29.66 9.24
N GLU A 504 -3.62 31.01 9.27
CA GLU A 504 -4.03 31.84 8.12
C GLU A 504 -2.98 31.95 7.00
N THR A 505 -1.68 32.01 7.33
CA THR A 505 -0.62 32.20 6.32
C THR A 505 -0.10 30.87 5.78
N LYS A 506 -0.36 29.75 6.47
CA LYS A 506 0.11 28.40 6.11
C LYS A 506 1.62 28.33 5.82
N ALA A 507 2.43 29.29 6.28
CA ALA A 507 3.87 29.35 6.06
C ALA A 507 4.63 29.04 7.35
N TRP A 508 5.72 28.28 7.22
CA TRP A 508 6.62 27.96 8.33
C TRP A 508 7.51 29.16 8.66
N LYS A 509 7.58 29.54 9.94
CA LYS A 509 8.50 30.57 10.45
C LYS A 509 9.30 30.00 11.62
N VAL A 510 10.60 30.26 11.67
CA VAL A 510 11.40 30.03 12.86
C VAL A 510 10.86 30.92 13.99
N ALA A 511 10.58 30.33 15.14
CA ALA A 511 10.07 31.03 16.32
C ALA A 511 11.02 30.83 17.50
N SER A 512 11.31 31.93 18.19
CA SER A 512 12.02 31.89 19.46
C SER A 512 11.15 31.25 20.56
N PRO A 513 11.75 30.64 21.61
CA PRO A 513 11.00 30.06 22.74
C PRO A 513 10.03 31.05 23.41
N GLN A 514 10.37 32.35 23.39
CA GLN A 514 9.55 33.43 23.92
C GLN A 514 8.34 33.75 23.04
N GLU A 515 8.49 33.69 21.71
CA GLU A 515 7.38 33.81 20.77
C GLU A 515 6.43 32.62 20.85
N ILE A 516 6.96 31.40 21.01
CA ILE A 516 6.14 30.18 21.20
C ILE A 516 5.29 30.33 22.46
N LYS A 517 5.88 30.79 23.57
CA LYS A 517 5.15 31.06 24.81
C LYS A 517 4.03 32.10 24.61
N LYS A 518 4.28 33.17 23.85
CA LYS A 518 3.27 34.19 23.52
C LYS A 518 2.16 33.67 22.59
N ILE A 519 2.51 32.79 21.64
CA ILE A 519 1.55 32.16 20.72
C ILE A 519 0.68 31.15 21.47
N MET A 520 1.27 30.35 22.36
CA MET A 520 0.55 29.44 23.26
C MET A 520 -0.42 30.19 24.18
N GLN A 521 0.01 31.35 24.72
CA GLN A 521 -0.86 32.21 25.53
C GLN A 521 -2.04 32.81 24.75
N LYS A 522 -1.87 33.09 23.45
CA LYS A 522 -2.94 33.60 22.58
C LYS A 522 -3.94 32.53 22.13
N LEU A 523 -3.49 31.28 21.98
CA LEU A 523 -4.33 30.17 21.51
C LEU A 523 -5.21 29.57 22.60
N ASN A 524 -4.80 29.67 23.87
CA ASN A 524 -5.54 29.16 25.01
C ASN A 524 -5.48 30.15 26.19
N PRO A 525 -6.33 31.19 26.21
CA PRO A 525 -6.41 32.13 27.33
C PRO A 525 -6.91 31.48 28.64
N GLU A 526 -7.65 30.36 28.55
CA GLU A 526 -8.26 29.69 29.71
C GLU A 526 -7.30 28.82 30.55
N LEU A 527 -6.06 28.58 30.09
CA LEU A 527 -5.09 27.73 30.81
C LEU A 527 -4.42 28.42 32.00
N TYR A 528 -4.60 29.72 32.17
CA TYR A 528 -3.96 30.51 33.24
C TYR A 528 -4.92 31.05 34.30
N GLU A 529 -6.23 30.82 34.20
CA GLU A 529 -7.22 31.36 35.15
C GLU A 529 -8.03 30.32 35.95
N MET A 530 -7.66 29.02 35.95
CA MET A 530 -8.40 28.01 36.74
C MET A 530 -7.55 27.29 37.79
N SER A 531 -8.12 27.20 39.00
CA SER A 531 -7.53 26.59 40.19
C SER A 531 -7.35 25.06 40.04
N SER A 532 -6.52 24.49 40.92
CA SER A 532 -5.90 23.15 40.89
C SER A 532 -6.80 21.91 40.65
N GLY A 533 -8.12 22.03 40.47
CA GLY A 533 -9.06 20.91 40.46
C GLY A 533 -9.57 20.40 39.11
N GLU A 534 -9.42 21.13 38.00
CA GLU A 534 -10.12 20.83 36.73
C GLU A 534 -9.15 20.69 35.53
N LYS A 535 -8.22 19.73 35.60
CA LYS A 535 -7.26 19.44 34.50
C LYS A 535 -7.55 18.14 33.73
N THR A 536 -8.78 17.96 33.24
CA THR A 536 -9.07 16.85 32.33
C THR A 536 -9.85 17.35 31.12
N GLY A 537 -9.17 17.48 29.96
CA GLY A 537 -9.89 17.79 28.71
C GLY A 537 -9.17 18.58 27.62
N VAL A 538 -7.84 18.59 27.52
CA VAL A 538 -7.14 19.15 26.34
C VAL A 538 -6.04 18.19 25.89
N ALA A 539 -6.19 17.61 24.70
CA ALA A 539 -5.18 16.74 24.09
C ALA A 539 -4.05 17.61 23.50
N PHE A 540 -2.87 17.57 24.13
CA PHE A 540 -1.66 18.16 23.60
C PHE A 540 -0.92 17.13 22.73
N GLY A 541 -0.73 17.44 21.45
CA GLY A 541 0.23 16.73 20.61
C GLY A 541 1.64 17.23 20.89
N GLN A 542 2.31 16.66 21.89
CA GLN A 542 3.75 16.89 22.11
C GLN A 542 4.52 15.74 21.45
N MET A 543 5.18 16.00 20.31
CA MET A 543 6.09 15.03 19.68
C MET A 543 7.53 15.36 20.12
N HIS A 544 8.07 14.56 21.03
CA HIS A 544 9.50 14.56 21.32
C HIS A 544 10.27 13.91 20.16
N SER A 545 11.34 14.57 19.70
CA SER A 545 12.36 13.95 18.87
C SER A 545 13.13 12.92 19.71
N LEU A 546 12.94 11.62 19.46
CA LEU A 546 13.88 10.60 19.94
C LEU A 546 15.19 10.80 19.16
N GLN A 547 16.21 11.34 19.83
CA GLN A 547 17.58 11.36 19.31
C GLN A 547 18.01 9.92 19.00
N ALA A 548 18.36 9.67 17.74
CA ALA A 548 19.11 8.49 17.34
C ALA A 548 20.53 8.62 17.90
N GLY A 549 20.72 8.18 19.14
CA GLY A 549 21.98 8.25 19.87
C GLY A 549 22.07 7.21 20.97
N LYS A 550 21.59 5.98 20.72
CA LYS A 550 21.91 4.70 21.41
C LYS A 550 20.89 3.64 20.98
N LEU A 551 21.19 2.88 19.94
CA LEU A 551 20.65 1.53 19.83
C LEU A 551 21.53 0.62 20.70
N PRO A 552 20.99 -0.12 21.68
CA PRO A 552 21.71 -1.24 22.24
C PRO A 552 21.86 -2.29 21.14
N PHE A 553 23.11 -2.58 20.80
CA PHE A 553 23.49 -3.80 20.10
C PHE A 553 22.90 -5.00 20.85
N TRP A 554 21.87 -5.63 20.30
CA TRP A 554 21.55 -7.02 20.64
C TRP A 554 22.23 -7.90 19.58
N SER A 555 23.46 -8.30 19.91
CA SER A 555 24.14 -9.41 19.26
C SER A 555 23.41 -10.69 19.64
N PHE A 556 22.83 -11.38 18.67
CA PHE A 556 22.50 -12.80 18.81
C PHE A 556 23.82 -13.58 18.81
N SER A 557 24.41 -13.78 19.99
CA SER A 557 25.39 -14.85 20.19
C SER A 557 24.65 -16.13 20.57
N LYS A 558 24.97 -17.21 19.85
CA LYS A 558 24.67 -18.60 20.21
C LYS A 558 25.02 -18.83 21.69
N ALA A 559 24.08 -19.40 22.43
CA ALA A 559 24.37 -20.02 23.73
C ALA A 559 24.85 -21.45 23.46
N ASP A 560 26.16 -21.66 23.61
CA ASP A 560 26.76 -22.96 23.87
C ASP A 560 26.63 -23.27 25.37
N ASP A 561 26.26 -24.51 25.67
CA ASP A 561 26.27 -25.12 27.01
C ASP A 561 27.66 -25.06 27.65
N GLY A 562 27.73 -24.78 28.96
CA GLY A 562 29.00 -24.90 29.68
C GLY A 562 29.05 -24.30 31.09
N GLN A 563 28.20 -24.76 32.01
CA GLN A 563 28.42 -24.54 33.45
C GLN A 563 29.58 -25.43 33.95
N LYS A 564 30.69 -24.81 34.36
CA LYS A 564 31.61 -25.39 35.35
C LYS A 564 31.99 -24.31 36.36
N SER A 565 31.43 -24.43 37.56
CA SER A 565 32.00 -23.89 38.78
C SER A 565 32.35 -25.06 39.69
N ALA A 566 33.62 -25.16 40.09
CA ALA A 566 34.01 -25.80 41.33
C ALA A 566 35.13 -24.97 41.96
N PRO A 567 35.18 -24.89 43.29
CA PRO A 567 35.62 -23.68 44.00
C PRO A 567 36.99 -23.83 44.64
N SER A 568 37.65 -22.69 44.84
CA SER A 568 38.28 -22.26 46.11
C SER A 568 38.93 -20.90 45.92
#